data_AF-B9D543-F1
#
_entry.id   AF-B9D543-F1
#
_cell.length_a   1.000
_cell.length_b   1.000
_cell.length_c   1.000
_cell.angle_alpha   90.00
_cell.angle_beta   90.00
_cell.angle_gamma   90.00
#
_symmetry.space_group_name_H-M   'P 1'
#
loop_
_entity.id
_entity.type
_entity.pdbx_description
1 polymer ?
#
loop_
_entity_poly.entity_id
_entity_poly.type
_entity_poly.pdbx_seq_one_letter_code
_entity_poly.pdbx_strand_id
1 'polypeptide(L)'
;MEIEIKVTLEELMDPKVITNIYLYGQKTTPSKEELANEKFIGRKDEVKVTVNKEYIEEFMKTYGRFANASKIKVVQRFFNEDTPLMPGIYSREKFAYGKSKKEAEGNLEEYIHAYQHIYFKGNNNEEWARRTYILNSQGYAINKFAKFIVTKDGERYIENLTLLPLMDNFDFSSKNWLAILGNYAYLEDDIDPYRIGKRFDIEFPSSVDLKEVYTNNKPYTRSEFEYDQNRHAQEYSRINTVNVLKPILNIVDELWESGVTQFIDDKGKVIIYGTNDSETISGVKSSARHLFKYYLENQDKGVTIIGGKGEDKILGTTSGDDTLYSSGISELEDNASDTLKGFGGFDTYIVGDKDIIEDSDGKGRVLFDGVELKGGIYDKNKDAYIGSNQEEYKIENKNAKTTTLTVTMKNGKKLTIMEFDKNFRDNERGFLGIVLKDDTQNNKKYRYDGITFFFEGHAFSGYSDYFGRNLTQLSVFVCFDFLGNARRGMQFSLEDGKMIGPKMDDESGDWEDGGSMYLTKNNMRVSTSKFQSIPSFYEMFEGVFNDFNKNADHYYISYNEFYFKLDEKAIRYSDFKTPYDIFYSFALQVYEDYVSSGYGKTYDYFNKTCSFYQAIEDEIE
;
A
#
# COMPACT_ATOMS: atom_id res chain seq x y z
N MET A 1 17.98 -6.22 21.39
CA MET A 1 17.82 -7.57 21.94
C MET A 1 18.82 -8.42 21.22
N GLU A 2 19.75 -9.07 21.92
CA GLU A 2 20.77 -9.91 21.29
C GLU A 2 20.15 -11.29 20.99
N ILE A 3 20.25 -11.74 19.74
CA ILE A 3 19.73 -13.03 19.27
C ILE A 3 20.93 -13.92 18.93
N GLU A 4 21.12 -14.98 19.71
CA GLU A 4 22.13 -16.00 19.42
C GLU A 4 21.54 -17.11 18.54
N ILE A 5 22.11 -17.31 17.35
CA ILE A 5 21.73 -18.37 16.41
C ILE A 5 22.88 -19.38 16.33
N LYS A 6 22.65 -20.57 16.86
CA LYS A 6 23.60 -21.68 16.75
C LYS A 6 23.47 -22.36 15.39
N VAL A 7 24.58 -22.55 14.68
CA VAL A 7 24.60 -23.21 13.37
C VAL A 7 25.50 -24.44 13.36
N THR A 8 25.10 -25.45 12.60
CA THR A 8 25.98 -26.54 12.16
C THR A 8 26.94 -26.03 11.08
N LEU A 9 27.93 -26.85 10.71
CA LEU A 9 28.82 -26.52 9.60
C LEU A 9 28.11 -26.42 8.25
N GLU A 10 27.13 -27.29 8.02
CA GLU A 10 26.33 -27.29 6.79
C GLU A 10 25.49 -26.02 6.71
N GLU A 11 24.82 -25.65 7.81
CA GLU A 11 24.04 -24.40 7.91
C GLU A 11 24.92 -23.16 7.76
N LEU A 12 26.13 -23.14 8.33
CA LEU A 12 27.06 -22.02 8.17
C LEU A 12 27.44 -21.80 6.71
N MET A 13 27.55 -22.88 5.93
CA MET A 13 28.02 -22.85 4.54
C MET A 13 26.87 -22.89 3.52
N ASP A 14 25.62 -22.84 3.99
CA ASP A 14 24.43 -22.69 3.17
C ASP A 14 24.11 -21.20 2.98
N PRO A 15 24.24 -20.65 1.76
CA PRO A 15 23.83 -19.29 1.44
C PRO A 15 22.40 -18.99 1.87
N LYS A 16 21.46 -19.92 1.76
CA LYS A 16 20.05 -19.67 2.12
C LYS A 16 19.91 -19.32 3.59
N VAL A 17 20.57 -20.11 4.46
CA VAL A 17 20.54 -19.88 5.91
C VAL A 17 21.20 -18.55 6.25
N ILE A 18 22.39 -18.30 5.71
CA ILE A 18 23.16 -17.07 5.99
C ILE A 18 22.44 -15.82 5.48
N THR A 19 21.88 -15.87 4.27
CA THR A 19 21.09 -14.77 3.70
C THR A 19 19.79 -14.55 4.47
N ASN A 20 19.10 -15.60 4.92
CA ASN A 20 17.92 -15.44 5.78
C ASN A 20 18.28 -14.77 7.11
N ILE A 21 19.42 -15.13 7.73
CA ILE A 21 19.87 -14.49 8.97
C ILE A 21 20.17 -13.00 8.72
N TYR A 22 20.85 -12.69 7.61
CA TYR A 22 21.12 -11.32 7.20
C TYR A 22 19.83 -10.51 6.99
N LEU A 23 18.94 -10.97 6.11
CA LEU A 23 17.71 -10.27 5.71
C LEU A 23 16.62 -10.24 6.79
N TYR A 24 16.49 -11.32 7.59
CA TYR A 24 15.34 -11.53 8.47
C TYR A 24 15.68 -11.85 9.93
N GLY A 25 16.96 -12.04 10.28
CA GLY A 25 17.38 -12.30 11.66
C GLY A 25 17.04 -13.71 12.15
N GLN A 26 16.73 -14.63 11.23
CA GLN A 26 16.32 -16.01 11.52
C GLN A 26 16.82 -16.96 10.42
N LYS A 27 16.85 -18.27 10.68
CA LYS A 27 17.40 -19.27 9.74
C LYS A 27 16.54 -19.51 8.49
N THR A 28 15.24 -19.23 8.58
CA THR A 28 14.23 -19.59 7.56
C THR A 28 13.56 -18.35 7.00
N THR A 29 13.17 -18.42 5.73
CA THR A 29 12.44 -17.34 5.07
C THR A 29 11.08 -17.13 5.74
N PRO A 30 10.70 -15.89 6.09
CA PRO A 30 9.36 -15.56 6.57
C PRO A 30 8.27 -16.01 5.61
N SER A 31 7.03 -16.16 6.12
CA SER A 31 5.87 -16.38 5.24
C SER A 31 5.63 -15.18 4.33
N LYS A 32 4.93 -15.39 3.21
CA LYS A 32 4.63 -14.29 2.28
C LYS A 32 3.77 -13.20 2.90
N GLU A 33 2.84 -13.56 3.79
CA GLU A 33 2.06 -12.59 4.56
C GLU A 33 2.96 -11.78 5.51
N GLU A 34 3.93 -12.45 6.14
CA GLU A 34 4.84 -11.82 7.09
C GLU A 34 5.85 -10.90 6.41
N LEU A 35 6.29 -11.21 5.18
CA LEU A 35 7.19 -10.36 4.40
C LEU A 35 6.61 -8.94 4.23
N ALA A 36 5.30 -8.78 4.10
CA ALA A 36 4.68 -7.45 3.97
C ALA A 36 4.67 -6.63 5.27
N ASN A 37 5.39 -7.04 6.32
CA ASN A 37 5.47 -6.33 7.59
C ASN A 37 6.70 -5.39 7.66
N GLU A 38 6.48 -4.21 8.23
CA GLU A 38 7.47 -3.15 8.43
C GLU A 38 8.58 -3.49 9.43
N LYS A 39 8.44 -4.53 10.25
CA LYS A 39 9.45 -4.94 11.25
C LYS A 39 10.84 -5.23 10.65
N PHE A 40 10.90 -5.49 9.34
CA PHE A 40 12.16 -5.69 8.63
C PHE A 40 12.87 -4.37 8.34
N ILE A 41 12.15 -3.25 8.29
CA ILE A 41 12.70 -1.91 8.14
C ILE A 41 13.44 -1.53 9.42
N GLY A 42 14.73 -1.21 9.29
CA GLY A 42 15.54 -0.71 10.40
C GLY A 42 15.62 -1.65 11.61
N ARG A 43 15.55 -2.97 11.38
CA ARG A 43 15.67 -4.03 12.41
C ARG A 43 16.76 -3.69 13.46
N LYS A 44 16.41 -3.84 14.75
CA LYS A 44 17.26 -3.46 15.91
C LYS A 44 17.84 -4.64 16.68
N ASP A 45 17.58 -5.86 16.21
CA ASP A 45 18.22 -7.06 16.71
C ASP A 45 19.72 -7.04 16.41
N GLU A 46 20.49 -7.44 17.41
CA GLU A 46 21.90 -7.76 17.22
C GLU A 46 21.98 -9.27 17.10
N VAL A 47 22.24 -9.75 15.89
CA VAL A 47 22.32 -11.19 15.63
C VAL A 47 23.77 -11.64 15.75
N LYS A 48 23.94 -12.77 16.40
CA LYS A 48 25.23 -13.43 16.55
C LYS A 48 25.09 -14.90 16.17
N VAL A 49 25.91 -15.35 15.24
CA VAL A 49 25.94 -16.72 14.77
C VAL A 49 27.09 -17.46 15.44
N THR A 50 26.80 -18.53 16.18
CA THR A 50 27.83 -19.31 16.89
C THR A 50 28.02 -20.70 16.27
N VAL A 51 29.28 -21.04 15.98
CA VAL A 51 29.67 -22.34 15.42
C VAL A 51 30.04 -23.29 16.56
N ASN A 52 29.45 -24.49 16.58
CA ASN A 52 29.74 -25.47 17.63
C ASN A 52 31.19 -26.00 17.54
N LYS A 53 31.83 -26.20 18.69
CA LYS A 53 33.20 -26.73 18.84
C LYS A 53 33.45 -28.08 18.18
N GLU A 54 32.42 -28.90 18.07
CA GLU A 54 32.50 -30.22 17.42
C GLU A 54 32.79 -30.12 15.91
N TYR A 55 32.42 -29.01 15.27
CA TYR A 55 32.59 -28.82 13.82
C TYR A 55 33.90 -28.15 13.43
N ILE A 56 34.71 -27.68 14.37
CA ILE A 56 35.91 -26.90 14.07
C ILE A 56 36.96 -27.72 13.32
N GLU A 57 37.05 -29.03 13.57
CA GLU A 57 38.04 -29.90 12.93
C GLU A 57 37.68 -30.07 11.47
N GLU A 58 36.39 -30.35 11.24
CA GLU A 58 35.82 -30.50 9.91
C GLU A 58 35.91 -29.20 9.13
N PHE A 59 35.58 -28.06 9.76
CA PHE A 59 35.75 -26.73 9.17
C PHE A 59 37.20 -26.51 8.71
N MET A 60 38.18 -26.77 9.56
CA MET A 60 39.59 -26.56 9.23
C MET A 60 40.11 -27.53 8.16
N LYS A 61 39.55 -28.74 8.06
CA LYS A 61 39.86 -29.72 7.00
C LYS A 61 39.23 -29.36 5.66
N THR A 62 38.06 -28.70 5.69
CA THR A 62 37.27 -28.37 4.50
C THR A 62 37.48 -26.91 4.13
N TYR A 63 36.72 -25.99 4.71
CA TYR A 63 36.66 -24.59 4.30
C TYR A 63 37.86 -23.75 4.77
N GLY A 64 38.41 -24.09 5.94
CA GLY A 64 39.56 -23.46 6.56
C GLY A 64 40.93 -23.97 6.09
N ARG A 65 40.98 -24.93 5.16
CA ARG A 65 42.22 -25.61 4.73
C ARG A 65 43.31 -24.70 4.14
N PHE A 66 42.93 -23.49 3.74
CA PHE A 66 43.86 -22.49 3.19
C PHE A 66 44.56 -21.67 4.28
N ALA A 67 44.16 -21.84 5.54
CA ALA A 67 44.96 -21.37 6.66
C ALA A 67 46.37 -21.97 6.56
N ASN A 68 47.36 -21.12 6.78
CA ASN A 68 48.75 -21.48 6.52
C ASN A 68 49.64 -20.91 7.62
N ALA A 69 50.30 -21.80 8.37
CA ALA A 69 51.07 -21.40 9.54
C ALA A 69 52.31 -20.61 9.13
N SER A 70 52.89 -20.92 7.95
CA SER A 70 54.06 -20.19 7.43
C SER A 70 53.78 -18.72 7.08
N LYS A 71 52.51 -18.30 7.03
CA LYS A 71 52.11 -16.90 6.81
C LYS A 71 51.95 -16.10 8.09
N ILE A 72 52.03 -16.74 9.25
CA ILE A 72 51.91 -16.08 10.53
C ILE A 72 53.28 -15.54 10.94
N LYS A 73 53.35 -14.23 11.26
CA LYS A 73 54.62 -13.51 11.50
C LYS A 73 55.47 -14.18 12.58
N VAL A 74 54.88 -14.64 13.69
CA VAL A 74 55.64 -15.34 14.75
C VAL A 74 56.28 -16.65 14.28
N VAL A 75 55.64 -17.38 13.37
CA VAL A 75 56.19 -18.64 12.80
C VAL A 75 57.34 -18.32 11.86
N GLN A 76 57.17 -17.31 11.01
CA GLN A 76 58.23 -16.83 10.11
C GLN A 76 59.48 -16.39 10.88
N ARG A 77 59.30 -15.63 11.95
CA ARG A 77 60.41 -15.20 12.83
C ARG A 77 61.11 -16.38 13.46
N PHE A 78 60.37 -17.37 13.93
CA PHE A 78 60.96 -18.55 14.58
C PHE A 78 61.82 -19.38 13.63
N PHE A 79 61.37 -19.58 12.39
CA PHE A 79 62.13 -20.32 11.38
C PHE A 79 63.16 -19.46 10.62
N ASN A 80 63.25 -18.15 10.91
CA ASN A 80 64.27 -17.30 10.32
C ASN A 80 65.65 -17.59 10.94
N GLU A 81 66.57 -18.13 10.14
CA GLU A 81 67.93 -18.49 10.55
C GLU A 81 68.78 -17.29 10.96
N ASP A 82 68.51 -16.11 10.39
CA ASP A 82 69.23 -14.87 10.73
C ASP A 82 68.94 -14.39 12.16
N THR A 83 67.93 -14.98 12.81
CA THR A 83 67.61 -14.70 14.21
C THR A 83 68.31 -15.72 15.12
N PRO A 84 69.36 -15.33 15.87
CA PRO A 84 70.02 -16.23 16.80
C PRO A 84 69.11 -16.55 17.99
N LEU A 85 68.86 -17.84 18.23
CA LEU A 85 68.05 -18.32 19.35
C LEU A 85 68.84 -19.34 20.17
N MET A 86 68.87 -19.16 21.49
CA MET A 86 69.46 -20.15 22.39
C MET A 86 68.57 -21.41 22.46
N PRO A 87 69.13 -22.58 22.81
CA PRO A 87 68.35 -23.76 23.13
C PRO A 87 67.35 -23.48 24.26
N GLY A 88 66.12 -23.95 24.13
CA GLY A 88 65.07 -23.77 25.12
C GLY A 88 63.66 -23.95 24.58
N ILE A 89 62.69 -23.85 25.49
CA ILE A 89 61.26 -23.87 25.18
C ILE A 89 60.71 -22.46 25.37
N TYR A 90 59.96 -22.00 24.39
CA TYR A 90 59.43 -20.65 24.33
C TYR A 90 57.93 -20.70 24.08
N SER A 91 57.18 -19.79 24.71
CA SER A 91 55.76 -19.61 24.39
C SER A 91 55.61 -18.82 23.09
N ARG A 92 54.44 -18.90 22.45
CA ARG A 92 54.14 -18.10 21.26
C ARG A 92 54.32 -16.60 21.50
N GLU A 93 54.00 -16.14 22.71
CA GLU A 93 54.03 -14.73 23.08
C GLU A 93 55.46 -14.17 23.02
N LYS A 94 56.46 -14.99 23.37
CA LYS A 94 57.87 -14.58 23.29
C LYS A 94 58.29 -14.13 21.88
N PHE A 95 57.70 -14.69 20.82
CA PHE A 95 58.05 -14.35 19.44
C PHE A 95 57.26 -13.18 18.85
N ALA A 96 56.13 -12.82 19.48
CA ALA A 96 55.42 -11.59 19.14
C ALA A 96 56.06 -10.36 19.77
N TYR A 97 56.69 -10.53 20.94
CA TYR A 97 57.27 -9.42 21.69
C TYR A 97 58.73 -9.15 21.30
N GLY A 98 58.95 -7.95 20.75
CA GLY A 98 60.24 -7.27 20.87
C GLY A 98 60.61 -7.02 22.34
N LYS A 99 61.79 -6.46 22.60
CA LYS A 99 62.48 -6.40 23.90
C LYS A 99 61.74 -5.77 25.11
N SER A 100 60.45 -5.40 25.06
CA SER A 100 59.76 -4.81 26.22
C SER A 100 58.30 -5.28 26.43
N LYS A 101 57.93 -5.41 27.71
CA LYS A 101 56.61 -5.84 28.20
C LYS A 101 55.49 -4.79 27.98
N LYS A 102 55.83 -3.56 27.58
CA LYS A 102 54.86 -2.46 27.34
C LYS A 102 54.33 -2.43 25.89
N GLU A 103 54.99 -3.12 24.97
CA GLU A 103 54.47 -3.43 23.62
C GLU A 103 53.62 -4.72 23.62
N ALA A 104 53.46 -5.37 24.79
CA ALA A 104 53.04 -6.76 24.91
C ALA A 104 51.53 -7.03 24.79
N GLU A 105 50.69 -6.01 24.69
CA GLU A 105 49.24 -6.19 24.59
C GLU A 105 48.69 -5.72 23.23
N GLY A 106 49.53 -5.15 22.35
CA GLY A 106 49.06 -4.32 21.24
C GLY A 106 49.07 -4.92 19.83
N ASN A 107 49.83 -6.00 19.55
CA ASN A 107 50.04 -6.42 18.15
C ASN A 107 49.41 -7.78 17.81
N LEU A 108 48.07 -7.77 17.70
CA LEU A 108 47.27 -8.93 17.30
C LEU A 108 47.71 -9.50 15.93
N GLU A 109 48.18 -8.66 15.01
CA GLU A 109 48.63 -9.07 13.68
C GLU A 109 49.79 -10.08 13.67
N GLU A 110 50.57 -10.16 14.76
CA GLU A 110 51.71 -11.08 14.85
C GLU A 110 51.28 -12.55 14.83
N TYR A 111 50.07 -12.83 15.30
CA TYR A 111 49.54 -14.16 15.49
C TYR A 111 48.52 -14.57 14.43
N ILE A 112 48.13 -13.64 13.56
CA ILE A 112 47.04 -13.80 12.62
C ILE A 112 47.57 -14.01 11.20
N HIS A 113 46.98 -14.98 10.51
CA HIS A 113 46.95 -15.03 9.05
C HIS A 113 45.53 -14.72 8.60
N ALA A 114 45.33 -13.52 8.05
CA ALA A 114 44.08 -13.11 7.44
C ALA A 114 44.29 -12.99 5.92
N TYR A 115 43.32 -13.48 5.17
CA TYR A 115 43.35 -13.45 3.72
C TYR A 115 41.93 -13.30 3.16
N GLN A 116 41.81 -12.95 1.89
CA GLN A 116 40.50 -12.95 1.24
C GLN A 116 40.26 -14.28 0.53
N HIS A 117 39.15 -14.95 0.83
CA HIS A 117 38.81 -16.26 0.24
C HIS A 117 38.74 -16.22 -1.30
N ILE A 118 38.45 -15.04 -1.87
CA ILE A 118 38.50 -14.78 -3.32
C ILE A 118 39.87 -15.06 -3.97
N TYR A 119 40.99 -15.11 -3.22
CA TYR A 119 42.32 -15.42 -3.77
C TYR A 119 42.67 -16.92 -3.74
N PHE A 120 41.84 -17.75 -3.10
CA PHE A 120 42.15 -19.14 -2.78
C PHE A 120 41.10 -20.08 -3.39
N LYS A 121 41.23 -20.30 -4.69
CA LYS A 121 40.28 -21.06 -5.50
C LYS A 121 40.09 -22.51 -5.04
N GLY A 122 41.17 -23.18 -4.66
CA GLY A 122 41.15 -24.63 -4.51
C GLY A 122 40.76 -25.35 -5.80
N ASN A 123 40.18 -26.56 -5.67
CA ASN A 123 39.82 -27.41 -6.81
C ASN A 123 38.32 -27.42 -7.14
N ASN A 124 37.47 -26.80 -6.30
CA ASN A 124 36.02 -26.77 -6.47
C ASN A 124 35.51 -25.32 -6.54
N ASN A 125 34.95 -24.95 -7.70
CA ASN A 125 34.47 -23.60 -7.96
C ASN A 125 33.23 -23.22 -7.13
N GLU A 126 32.34 -24.17 -6.84
CA GLU A 126 31.12 -23.92 -6.06
C GLU A 126 31.45 -23.67 -4.59
N GLU A 127 32.31 -24.53 -4.02
CA GLU A 127 32.82 -24.37 -2.66
C GLU A 127 33.63 -23.08 -2.51
N TRP A 128 34.42 -22.70 -3.52
CA TRP A 128 35.09 -21.42 -3.56
C TRP A 128 34.13 -20.23 -3.54
N ALA A 129 33.05 -20.29 -4.32
CA ALA A 129 32.04 -19.25 -4.36
C ALA A 129 31.31 -19.11 -3.02
N ARG A 130 30.89 -20.21 -2.41
CA ARG A 130 30.21 -20.20 -1.09
C ARG A 130 31.09 -19.62 0.00
N ARG A 131 32.36 -20.02 0.08
CA ARG A 131 33.31 -19.41 1.03
C ARG A 131 33.55 -17.93 0.76
N THR A 132 33.66 -17.55 -0.50
CA THR A 132 33.86 -16.14 -0.89
C THR A 132 32.62 -15.30 -0.57
N TYR A 133 31.42 -15.87 -0.71
CA TYR A 133 30.16 -15.23 -0.35
C TYR A 133 30.03 -15.02 1.16
N ILE A 134 30.30 -16.07 1.95
CA ILE A 134 29.98 -16.11 3.39
C ILE A 134 31.13 -15.61 4.27
N LEU A 135 32.36 -16.03 3.96
CA LEU A 135 33.55 -15.91 4.84
C LEU A 135 34.69 -15.16 4.15
N ASN A 136 34.37 -14.16 3.33
CA ASN A 136 35.37 -13.55 2.44
C ASN A 136 36.61 -13.05 3.20
N SER A 137 36.46 -12.56 4.43
CA SER A 137 37.50 -11.93 5.25
C SER A 137 38.08 -12.80 6.36
N GLN A 138 37.81 -14.11 6.34
CA GLN A 138 38.14 -15.01 7.45
C GLN A 138 39.62 -14.95 7.86
N GLY A 139 39.82 -14.63 9.15
CA GLY A 139 41.13 -14.69 9.79
C GLY A 139 41.37 -16.03 10.50
N TYR A 140 42.65 -16.38 10.67
CA TYR A 140 43.07 -17.56 11.42
C TYR A 140 44.22 -17.20 12.36
N ALA A 141 44.28 -17.84 13.53
CA ALA A 141 45.34 -17.64 14.51
C ALA A 141 45.91 -18.96 15.03
N ILE A 142 47.15 -18.91 15.53
CA ILE A 142 47.77 -20.03 16.23
C ILE A 142 47.14 -20.17 17.62
N ASN A 143 46.82 -21.39 18.02
CA ASN A 143 46.35 -21.72 19.36
C ASN A 143 47.32 -21.22 20.46
N LYS A 144 46.78 -20.88 21.63
CA LYS A 144 47.58 -20.35 22.75
C LYS A 144 48.53 -21.34 23.44
N PHE A 145 48.51 -22.59 23.03
CA PHE A 145 49.27 -23.67 23.67
C PHE A 145 50.43 -24.18 22.81
N ALA A 146 50.69 -23.54 21.67
CA ALA A 146 51.85 -23.85 20.84
C ALA A 146 53.16 -23.57 21.60
N LYS A 147 54.11 -24.49 21.53
CA LYS A 147 55.42 -24.38 22.18
C LYS A 147 56.51 -24.38 21.11
N PHE A 148 57.34 -23.37 21.13
CA PHE A 148 58.41 -23.15 20.18
C PHE A 148 59.71 -23.66 20.79
N ILE A 149 60.34 -24.65 20.18
CA ILE A 149 61.44 -25.41 20.78
C ILE A 149 62.69 -25.29 19.94
N VAL A 150 63.78 -24.86 20.58
CA VAL A 150 65.12 -24.88 20.02
C VAL A 150 65.92 -25.93 20.77
N THR A 151 66.40 -26.94 20.07
CA THR A 151 67.20 -28.03 20.65
C THR A 151 68.63 -27.57 20.93
N LYS A 152 69.42 -28.41 21.60
CA LYS A 152 70.83 -28.10 21.93
C LYS A 152 71.72 -27.95 20.69
N ASP A 153 71.40 -28.69 19.64
CA ASP A 153 72.02 -28.66 18.31
C ASP A 153 71.50 -27.52 17.42
N GLY A 154 70.51 -26.74 17.88
CA GLY A 154 69.99 -25.57 17.19
C GLY A 154 68.80 -25.85 16.26
N GLU A 155 68.36 -27.11 16.17
CA GLU A 155 67.13 -27.50 15.46
C GLU A 155 65.91 -26.82 16.06
N ARG A 156 64.98 -26.42 15.19
CA ARG A 156 63.79 -25.64 15.55
C ARG A 156 62.53 -26.37 15.14
N TYR A 157 61.58 -26.51 16.06
CA TYR A 157 60.24 -27.03 15.77
C TYR A 157 59.21 -26.46 16.74
N ILE A 158 57.92 -26.58 16.39
CA ILE A 158 56.80 -26.11 17.21
C ILE A 158 55.93 -27.31 17.59
N GLU A 159 55.77 -27.57 18.88
CA GLU A 159 54.80 -28.54 19.38
C GLU A 159 53.42 -27.93 19.54
N ASN A 160 52.38 -28.76 19.38
CA ASN A 160 50.98 -28.37 19.58
C ASN A 160 50.54 -27.15 18.77
N LEU A 161 51.08 -27.00 17.56
CA LEU A 161 50.66 -25.98 16.62
C LEU A 161 49.32 -26.39 16.00
N THR A 162 48.29 -25.58 16.22
CA THR A 162 46.97 -25.70 15.62
C THR A 162 46.50 -24.32 15.17
N LEU A 163 45.94 -24.23 13.96
CA LEU A 163 45.30 -23.02 13.46
C LEU A 163 43.82 -23.05 13.80
N LEU A 164 43.30 -21.92 14.28
CA LEU A 164 41.92 -21.74 14.66
C LEU A 164 41.31 -20.59 13.85
N PRO A 165 40.06 -20.73 13.37
CA PRO A 165 39.36 -19.61 12.77
C PRO A 165 39.10 -18.52 13.82
N LEU A 166 39.14 -17.28 13.38
CA LEU A 166 38.80 -16.10 14.18
C LEU A 166 37.36 -15.67 13.89
N MET A 167 36.84 -14.75 14.70
CA MET A 167 35.56 -14.11 14.42
C MET A 167 35.60 -13.46 13.02
N ASP A 168 34.51 -13.65 12.27
CA ASP A 168 34.26 -12.97 11.00
C ASP A 168 32.86 -12.33 11.07
N ASN A 169 32.41 -11.71 9.99
CA ASN A 169 31.04 -11.21 9.90
C ASN A 169 30.52 -11.30 8.47
N PHE A 170 29.21 -11.16 8.34
CA PHE A 170 28.54 -11.10 7.05
C PHE A 170 27.85 -9.74 6.90
N ASP A 171 28.33 -8.89 5.99
CA ASP A 171 27.86 -7.51 5.84
C ASP A 171 27.90 -6.96 4.40
N PHE A 172 28.18 -7.79 3.40
CA PHE A 172 28.46 -7.40 2.01
C PHE A 172 29.56 -6.34 1.81
N SER A 173 30.30 -5.97 2.86
CA SER A 173 31.31 -4.92 2.85
C SER A 173 32.70 -5.52 2.78
N SER A 174 33.45 -5.21 1.72
CA SER A 174 34.90 -5.38 1.78
C SER A 174 35.62 -4.49 0.77
N LYS A 175 36.74 -3.92 1.22
CA LYS A 175 37.48 -2.85 0.53
C LYS A 175 37.99 -3.24 -0.87
N ASN A 176 38.12 -4.55 -1.16
CA ASN A 176 38.78 -5.02 -2.38
C ASN A 176 37.90 -5.90 -3.28
N TRP A 177 36.96 -6.69 -2.74
CA TRP A 177 36.20 -7.63 -3.56
C TRP A 177 35.07 -6.98 -4.37
N LEU A 178 34.52 -5.86 -3.90
CA LEU A 178 33.54 -5.06 -4.66
C LEU A 178 34.16 -4.45 -5.92
N ALA A 179 35.44 -4.09 -5.92
CA ALA A 179 36.14 -3.65 -7.14
C ALA A 179 36.38 -4.80 -8.13
N ILE A 180 36.49 -6.03 -7.62
CA ILE A 180 36.72 -7.24 -8.41
C ILE A 180 35.42 -7.72 -9.09
N LEU A 181 34.27 -7.58 -8.43
CA LEU A 181 32.94 -7.94 -8.95
C LEU A 181 32.15 -6.75 -9.56
N GLY A 182 32.54 -5.52 -9.25
CA GLY A 182 31.80 -4.28 -9.52
C GLY A 182 31.68 -3.87 -10.99
N ASN A 183 32.40 -4.52 -11.90
CA ASN A 183 32.14 -4.36 -13.34
C ASN A 183 31.00 -5.26 -13.85
N TYR A 184 30.46 -6.18 -13.04
CA TYR A 184 29.50 -7.19 -13.50
C TYR A 184 28.33 -7.52 -12.58
N ALA A 185 28.33 -7.18 -11.27
CA ALA A 185 27.21 -7.60 -10.41
C ALA A 185 26.89 -6.62 -9.28
N TYR A 186 25.68 -6.07 -9.31
CA TYR A 186 25.00 -5.45 -8.17
C TYR A 186 24.53 -6.55 -7.20
N LEU A 187 25.45 -7.38 -6.70
CA LEU A 187 25.15 -8.58 -5.88
C LEU A 187 24.30 -8.25 -4.66
N GLU A 188 24.67 -7.18 -3.95
CA GLU A 188 23.90 -6.69 -2.80
C GLU A 188 22.51 -6.20 -3.23
N ASP A 189 22.36 -5.57 -4.39
CA ASP A 189 21.03 -5.11 -4.84
C ASP A 189 20.13 -6.27 -5.30
N ASP A 190 20.72 -7.35 -5.84
CA ASP A 190 20.00 -8.58 -6.19
C ASP A 190 19.47 -9.33 -4.95
N ILE A 191 20.17 -9.20 -3.82
CA ILE A 191 19.85 -9.94 -2.58
C ILE A 191 19.08 -9.07 -1.58
N ASP A 192 19.50 -7.83 -1.42
CA ASP A 192 18.96 -6.85 -0.49
C ASP A 192 18.76 -5.48 -1.17
N PRO A 193 17.83 -5.40 -2.14
CA PRO A 193 17.55 -4.16 -2.87
C PRO A 193 17.17 -3.02 -1.94
N TYR A 194 16.51 -3.30 -0.82
CA TYR A 194 15.94 -2.29 0.07
C TYR A 194 16.76 -2.04 1.34
N ARG A 195 17.95 -2.67 1.46
CA ARG A 195 18.88 -2.49 2.59
C ARG A 195 18.24 -2.80 3.95
N ILE A 196 17.38 -3.81 3.99
CA ILE A 196 16.76 -4.30 5.23
C ILE A 196 17.72 -5.21 6.02
N GLY A 197 18.72 -5.77 5.34
CA GLY A 197 19.68 -6.68 5.91
C GLY A 197 20.55 -6.04 6.98
N LYS A 198 20.94 -6.86 7.97
CA LYS A 198 21.82 -6.43 9.07
C LYS A 198 23.06 -7.29 9.14
N ARG A 199 24.19 -6.62 9.31
CA ARG A 199 25.45 -7.25 9.67
C ARG A 199 25.26 -8.11 10.91
N PHE A 200 25.83 -9.30 10.89
CA PHE A 200 25.93 -10.15 12.06
C PHE A 200 27.33 -10.74 12.20
N ASP A 201 27.74 -11.00 13.43
CA ASP A 201 29.04 -11.60 13.73
C ASP A 201 28.95 -13.13 13.68
N ILE A 202 29.98 -13.75 13.10
CA ILE A 202 30.17 -15.20 13.07
C ILE A 202 31.27 -15.53 14.09
N GLU A 203 30.87 -16.19 15.17
CA GLU A 203 31.77 -16.56 16.25
C GLU A 203 32.17 -18.02 16.21
N PHE A 204 33.48 -18.23 16.28
CA PHE A 204 34.10 -19.52 16.44
C PHE A 204 34.59 -19.71 17.89
N PRO A 205 34.64 -20.96 18.39
CA PRO A 205 35.16 -21.27 19.72
C PRO A 205 36.62 -20.83 19.90
N SER A 206 36.93 -20.32 21.08
CA SER A 206 38.27 -19.81 21.39
C SER A 206 39.27 -20.95 21.63
N SER A 207 40.58 -20.62 21.69
CA SER A 207 41.60 -21.58 22.11
C SER A 207 41.32 -22.18 23.50
N VAL A 208 40.64 -21.46 24.39
CA VAL A 208 40.30 -21.98 25.73
C VAL A 208 39.29 -23.12 25.59
N ASP A 209 38.27 -22.89 24.76
CA ASP A 209 37.15 -23.81 24.54
C ASP A 209 37.60 -25.10 23.86
N LEU A 210 38.70 -25.03 23.12
CA LEU A 210 39.27 -26.12 22.32
C LEU A 210 40.46 -26.84 22.99
N LYS A 211 40.84 -26.45 24.23
CA LYS A 211 42.05 -26.94 24.91
C LYS A 211 42.15 -28.46 25.04
N GLU A 212 41.04 -29.13 25.30
CA GLU A 212 40.99 -30.59 25.52
C GLU A 212 40.73 -31.38 24.24
N VAL A 213 40.22 -30.71 23.20
CA VAL A 213 39.77 -31.34 21.95
C VAL A 213 40.89 -31.40 20.91
N TYR A 214 41.81 -30.42 20.90
CA TYR A 214 42.90 -30.33 19.90
C TYR A 214 44.27 -30.35 20.58
N THR A 215 44.81 -31.54 20.77
CA THR A 215 46.24 -31.73 21.04
C THR A 215 46.91 -32.27 19.79
N ASN A 216 47.66 -31.42 19.09
CA ASN A 216 48.46 -31.86 17.95
C ASN A 216 49.83 -32.33 18.45
N ASN A 217 50.00 -33.65 18.56
CA ASN A 217 51.26 -34.25 19.02
C ASN A 217 52.33 -34.32 17.92
N LYS A 218 52.00 -33.95 16.67
CA LYS A 218 52.98 -33.89 15.59
C LYS A 218 53.76 -32.57 15.69
N PRO A 219 55.11 -32.60 15.81
CA PRO A 219 55.90 -31.37 15.80
C PRO A 219 55.83 -30.73 14.42
N TYR A 220 55.64 -29.42 14.36
CA TYR A 220 55.74 -28.60 13.16
C TYR A 220 57.20 -28.19 12.95
N THR A 221 57.85 -28.81 11.98
CA THR A 221 59.28 -28.75 11.70
C THR A 221 59.61 -27.75 10.59
N ARG A 222 60.91 -27.53 10.33
CA ARG A 222 61.36 -26.71 9.21
C ARG A 222 60.86 -27.23 7.86
N SER A 223 60.89 -28.54 7.64
CA SER A 223 60.40 -29.14 6.40
C SER A 223 58.91 -28.89 6.19
N GLU A 224 58.11 -28.87 7.26
CA GLU A 224 56.69 -28.52 7.18
C GLU A 224 56.48 -27.02 6.93
N PHE A 225 57.31 -26.16 7.51
CA PHE A 225 57.30 -24.74 7.20
C PHE A 225 57.57 -24.44 5.72
N GLU A 226 58.59 -25.07 5.14
CA GLU A 226 58.93 -24.93 3.72
C GLU A 226 57.83 -25.54 2.82
N TYR A 227 57.24 -26.68 3.23
CA TYR A 227 56.08 -27.26 2.55
C TYR A 227 54.89 -26.30 2.53
N ASP A 228 54.56 -25.68 3.67
CA ASP A 228 53.45 -24.74 3.77
C ASP A 228 53.68 -23.48 2.92
N GLN A 229 54.92 -22.98 2.83
CA GLN A 229 55.26 -21.86 1.95
C GLN A 229 55.02 -22.20 0.48
N ASN A 230 55.45 -23.40 0.04
CA ASN A 230 55.25 -23.88 -1.32
C ASN A 230 53.76 -24.11 -1.62
N ARG A 231 53.03 -24.74 -0.70
CA ARG A 231 51.58 -24.96 -0.81
C ARG A 231 50.83 -23.63 -0.97
N HIS A 232 51.13 -22.64 -0.14
CA HIS A 232 50.51 -21.32 -0.27
C HIS A 232 50.80 -20.70 -1.64
N ALA A 233 52.03 -20.79 -2.15
CA ALA A 233 52.37 -20.23 -3.46
C ALA A 233 51.60 -20.89 -4.61
N GLN A 234 51.22 -22.16 -4.45
CA GLN A 234 50.39 -22.90 -5.42
C GLN A 234 48.88 -22.61 -5.27
N GLU A 235 48.39 -22.47 -4.04
CA GLU A 235 46.97 -22.23 -3.74
C GLU A 235 46.56 -20.77 -3.93
N TYR A 236 47.50 -19.84 -3.74
CA TYR A 236 47.30 -18.42 -3.97
C TYR A 236 47.33 -18.11 -5.47
N SER A 237 46.22 -17.61 -5.99
CA SER A 237 46.12 -17.15 -7.37
C SER A 237 45.99 -15.64 -7.43
N ARG A 238 46.77 -14.98 -8.31
CA ARG A 238 46.35 -13.68 -8.85
C ARG A 238 45.05 -13.92 -9.64
N ILE A 239 44.04 -13.10 -9.37
CA ILE A 239 42.65 -13.41 -9.73
C ILE A 239 42.48 -13.62 -11.24
N ASN A 240 41.72 -14.66 -11.61
CA ASN A 240 40.97 -14.70 -12.88
C ASN A 240 39.49 -14.50 -12.56
N THR A 241 39.02 -13.25 -12.62
CA THR A 241 37.72 -12.77 -12.13
C THR A 241 36.54 -13.51 -12.75
N VAL A 242 36.71 -13.96 -13.99
CA VAL A 242 35.70 -14.65 -14.78
C VAL A 242 35.29 -15.99 -14.13
N ASN A 243 36.21 -16.67 -13.44
CA ASN A 243 35.98 -18.03 -12.95
C ASN A 243 35.19 -18.11 -11.61
N VAL A 244 35.22 -17.05 -10.79
CA VAL A 244 34.46 -17.01 -9.51
C VAL A 244 33.09 -16.36 -9.68
N LEU A 245 32.98 -15.42 -10.62
CA LEU A 245 31.78 -14.63 -10.82
C LEU A 245 30.56 -15.48 -11.18
N LYS A 246 30.69 -16.38 -12.16
CA LYS A 246 29.58 -17.23 -12.60
C LYS A 246 29.04 -18.11 -11.44
N PRO A 247 29.88 -18.84 -10.70
CA PRO A 247 29.45 -19.53 -9.48
C PRO A 247 28.78 -18.64 -8.42
N ILE A 248 29.23 -17.39 -8.22
CA ILE A 248 28.57 -16.44 -7.31
C ILE A 248 27.20 -16.03 -7.83
N LEU A 249 27.06 -15.77 -9.14
CA LEU A 249 25.76 -15.47 -9.74
C LEU A 249 24.79 -16.66 -9.64
N ASN A 250 25.30 -17.89 -9.71
CA ASN A 250 24.47 -19.07 -9.42
C ASN A 250 23.94 -19.09 -7.98
N ILE A 251 24.66 -18.52 -7.00
CA ILE A 251 24.14 -18.37 -5.63
C ILE A 251 22.96 -17.41 -5.62
N VAL A 252 23.03 -16.30 -6.36
CA VAL A 252 21.90 -15.36 -6.51
C VAL A 252 20.69 -16.06 -7.13
N ASP A 253 20.91 -16.87 -8.17
CA ASP A 253 19.85 -17.67 -8.80
C ASP A 253 19.27 -18.69 -7.80
N GLU A 254 20.10 -19.38 -7.01
CA GLU A 254 19.66 -20.32 -5.97
C GLU A 254 18.84 -19.64 -4.86
N LEU A 255 19.25 -18.45 -4.42
CA LEU A 255 18.54 -17.66 -3.42
C LEU A 255 17.15 -17.22 -3.93
N TRP A 256 17.08 -16.81 -5.20
CA TRP A 256 15.81 -16.50 -5.84
C TRP A 256 14.90 -17.73 -5.98
N GLU A 257 15.42 -18.84 -6.48
CA GLU A 257 14.66 -20.09 -6.68
C GLU A 257 14.15 -20.68 -5.36
N SER A 258 14.89 -20.49 -4.26
CA SER A 258 14.48 -20.93 -2.93
C SER A 258 13.48 -20.00 -2.23
N GLY A 259 13.22 -18.82 -2.79
CA GLY A 259 12.30 -17.84 -2.23
C GLY A 259 12.92 -16.87 -1.22
N VAL A 260 14.20 -17.01 -0.88
CA VAL A 260 14.88 -16.18 0.13
C VAL A 260 14.88 -14.70 -0.25
N THR A 261 15.04 -14.40 -1.54
CA THR A 261 15.08 -13.02 -2.08
C THR A 261 13.82 -12.69 -2.89
N GLN A 262 12.76 -13.50 -2.76
CA GLN A 262 11.46 -13.20 -3.35
C GLN A 262 10.68 -12.26 -2.42
N PHE A 263 10.98 -10.97 -2.52
CA PHE A 263 10.20 -9.91 -1.87
C PHE A 263 8.83 -9.77 -2.55
N ILE A 264 7.98 -10.78 -2.38
CA ILE A 264 6.69 -10.95 -3.04
C ILE A 264 5.66 -11.36 -1.98
N ASP A 265 4.56 -10.63 -1.90
CA ASP A 265 3.50 -10.90 -0.94
C ASP A 265 2.62 -12.12 -1.30
N ASP A 266 1.64 -12.43 -0.45
CA ASP A 266 0.71 -13.54 -0.61
C ASP A 266 -0.21 -13.39 -1.84
N LYS A 267 -0.38 -12.16 -2.35
CA LYS A 267 -1.12 -11.84 -3.58
C LYS A 267 -0.25 -11.86 -4.82
N GLY A 268 1.06 -12.07 -4.66
CA GLY A 268 2.01 -12.11 -5.75
C GLY A 268 2.48 -10.74 -6.23
N LYS A 269 2.27 -9.67 -5.44
CA LYS A 269 2.79 -8.31 -5.72
C LYS A 269 4.22 -8.19 -5.20
N VAL A 270 5.04 -7.40 -5.87
CA VAL A 270 6.39 -7.09 -5.36
C VAL A 270 6.28 -6.17 -4.15
N ILE A 271 7.03 -6.48 -3.10
CA ILE A 271 7.14 -5.69 -1.88
C ILE A 271 8.30 -4.70 -2.04
N ILE A 272 8.02 -3.43 -1.77
CA ILE A 272 8.98 -2.33 -1.74
C ILE A 272 9.04 -1.81 -0.31
N TYR A 273 10.20 -1.91 0.33
CA TYR A 273 10.43 -1.30 1.64
C TYR A 273 11.09 0.07 1.48
N GLY A 274 10.57 1.06 2.19
CA GLY A 274 11.27 2.31 2.48
C GLY A 274 12.22 2.16 3.67
N THR A 275 12.44 3.26 4.36
CA THR A 275 13.40 3.40 5.46
C THR A 275 12.72 4.04 6.67
N ASN A 276 13.50 4.38 7.70
CA ASN A 276 12.98 5.14 8.84
C ASN A 276 13.29 6.65 8.72
N ASP A 277 13.72 7.08 7.54
CA ASP A 277 14.02 8.46 7.20
C ASP A 277 13.04 8.90 6.10
N SER A 278 12.68 10.19 6.09
CA SER A 278 11.83 10.77 5.04
C SER A 278 12.40 10.57 3.64
N GLU A 279 11.64 9.97 2.75
CA GLU A 279 12.08 9.72 1.37
C GLU A 279 10.96 9.76 0.31
N THR A 280 11.31 9.44 -0.93
CA THR A 280 10.34 9.22 -2.02
C THR A 280 10.49 7.80 -2.51
N ILE A 281 9.44 7.01 -2.32
CA ILE A 281 9.43 5.57 -2.59
C ILE A 281 8.63 5.32 -3.86
N SER A 282 9.30 4.75 -4.86
CA SER A 282 8.68 4.46 -6.15
C SER A 282 9.43 3.36 -6.90
N GLY A 283 8.66 2.48 -7.55
CA GLY A 283 9.19 1.51 -8.50
C GLY A 283 10.07 0.40 -7.90
N VAL A 284 10.17 -0.69 -8.65
CA VAL A 284 11.07 -1.80 -8.31
C VAL A 284 12.48 -1.49 -8.81
N LYS A 285 13.50 -1.67 -7.97
CA LYS A 285 14.89 -1.36 -8.33
C LYS A 285 15.38 -2.26 -9.46
N SER A 286 15.77 -1.66 -10.58
CA SER A 286 16.23 -2.39 -11.77
C SER A 286 17.55 -3.15 -11.58
N SER A 287 18.34 -2.77 -10.57
CA SER A 287 19.54 -3.50 -10.18
C SER A 287 19.25 -4.85 -9.51
N ALA A 288 18.02 -5.08 -9.02
CA ALA A 288 17.55 -6.37 -8.54
C ALA A 288 16.97 -7.19 -9.69
N ARG A 289 17.85 -7.77 -10.51
CA ARG A 289 17.56 -8.44 -11.79
C ARG A 289 16.36 -9.38 -11.73
N HIS A 290 16.31 -10.29 -10.75
CA HIS A 290 15.23 -11.28 -10.66
C HIS A 290 13.91 -10.67 -10.21
N LEU A 291 13.94 -9.83 -9.16
CA LEU A 291 12.76 -9.16 -8.64
C LEU A 291 12.17 -8.20 -9.68
N PHE A 292 13.02 -7.44 -10.36
CA PHE A 292 12.63 -6.54 -11.43
C PHE A 292 12.06 -7.29 -12.64
N LYS A 293 12.68 -8.42 -13.03
CA LYS A 293 12.12 -9.27 -14.08
C LYS A 293 10.73 -9.80 -13.70
N TYR A 294 10.56 -10.31 -12.48
CA TYR A 294 9.26 -10.75 -11.98
C TYR A 294 8.23 -9.62 -12.01
N TYR A 295 8.62 -8.41 -11.57
CA TYR A 295 7.76 -7.23 -11.66
C TYR A 295 7.31 -6.94 -13.10
N LEU A 296 8.23 -6.92 -14.07
CA LEU A 296 7.90 -6.69 -15.48
C LEU A 296 6.92 -7.73 -16.04
N GLU A 297 7.00 -8.97 -15.58
CA GLU A 297 6.13 -10.08 -15.99
C GLU A 297 4.76 -10.07 -15.26
N ASN A 298 4.58 -9.26 -14.21
CA ASN A 298 3.41 -9.24 -13.34
C ASN A 298 2.93 -7.81 -13.00
N GLN A 299 3.15 -6.84 -13.90
CA GLN A 299 2.83 -5.42 -13.64
C GLN A 299 1.33 -5.18 -13.39
N ASP A 300 0.48 -6.04 -13.94
CA ASP A 300 -0.97 -6.01 -13.75
C ASP A 300 -1.41 -6.22 -12.29
N LYS A 301 -0.54 -6.83 -11.47
CA LYS A 301 -0.83 -7.07 -10.04
C LYS A 301 -0.59 -5.86 -9.14
N GLY A 302 0.12 -4.84 -9.63
CA GLY A 302 0.61 -3.72 -8.80
C GLY A 302 1.75 -4.12 -7.85
N VAL A 303 1.98 -3.28 -6.85
CA VAL A 303 3.01 -3.43 -5.82
C VAL A 303 2.43 -3.28 -4.41
N THR A 304 3.18 -3.78 -3.43
CA THR A 304 2.96 -3.47 -2.02
C THR A 304 4.10 -2.59 -1.55
N ILE A 305 3.81 -1.37 -1.10
CA ILE A 305 4.83 -0.41 -0.62
C ILE A 305 4.64 -0.16 0.87
N ILE A 306 5.73 -0.25 1.62
CA ILE A 306 5.78 -0.03 3.07
C ILE A 306 6.71 1.16 3.32
N GLY A 307 6.14 2.30 3.74
CA GLY A 307 6.88 3.55 3.93
C GLY A 307 7.98 3.45 4.99
N GLY A 308 7.61 3.01 6.19
CA GLY A 308 8.48 2.97 7.34
C GLY A 308 8.22 4.16 8.28
N LYS A 309 9.20 5.02 8.52
CA LYS A 309 9.03 6.21 9.39
C LYS A 309 9.47 7.47 8.70
N GLY A 310 8.95 8.59 9.18
CA GLY A 310 9.26 9.91 8.66
C GLY A 310 8.30 10.30 7.55
N GLU A 311 8.36 11.58 7.15
CA GLU A 311 7.45 12.11 6.13
C GLU A 311 7.83 11.57 4.73
N ASP A 312 7.06 10.61 4.23
CA ASP A 312 7.31 9.89 3.00
C ASP A 312 6.40 10.32 1.84
N LYS A 313 6.93 10.17 0.63
CA LYS A 313 6.15 10.25 -0.60
C LYS A 313 6.11 8.89 -1.29
N ILE A 314 4.98 8.22 -1.22
CA ILE A 314 4.77 6.87 -1.72
C ILE A 314 4.05 6.92 -3.06
N LEU A 315 4.67 6.35 -4.08
CA LEU A 315 4.17 6.35 -5.46
C LEU A 315 3.91 4.91 -5.92
N GLY A 316 2.64 4.60 -6.12
CA GLY A 316 2.15 3.38 -6.77
C GLY A 316 2.49 3.32 -8.26
N THR A 317 1.88 2.36 -8.93
CA THR A 317 2.03 2.05 -10.34
C THR A 317 0.92 2.72 -11.15
N THR A 318 1.11 2.86 -12.46
CA THR A 318 0.13 3.53 -13.32
C THR A 318 -1.07 2.66 -13.71
N SER A 319 -1.10 1.38 -13.32
CA SER A 319 -2.08 0.44 -13.88
C SER A 319 -2.38 -0.80 -13.04
N GLY A 320 -1.60 -1.10 -12.00
CA GLY A 320 -1.77 -2.28 -11.18
C GLY A 320 -2.45 -1.93 -9.86
N ASP A 321 -3.22 -2.86 -9.29
CA ASP A 321 -3.87 -2.65 -8.00
C ASP A 321 -2.80 -2.59 -6.90
N ASP A 322 -2.53 -1.43 -6.31
CA ASP A 322 -1.47 -1.28 -5.31
C ASP A 322 -1.95 -1.46 -3.88
N THR A 323 -0.99 -1.64 -2.97
CA THR A 323 -1.23 -1.62 -1.53
C THR A 323 -0.18 -0.75 -0.87
N LEU A 324 -0.59 0.41 -0.40
CA LEU A 324 0.29 1.47 0.05
C LEU A 324 0.12 1.67 1.56
N TYR A 325 1.18 1.41 2.32
CA TYR A 325 1.26 1.64 3.76
C TYR A 325 2.09 2.89 4.01
N SER A 326 1.51 3.88 4.70
CA SER A 326 2.23 5.10 5.07
C SER A 326 3.41 4.81 5.99
N SER A 327 3.22 3.93 6.98
CA SER A 327 4.29 3.42 7.86
C SER A 327 4.42 1.89 7.85
N GLY A 328 3.37 1.16 8.25
CA GLY A 328 3.39 -0.30 8.34
C GLY A 328 2.06 -0.96 8.76
N ILE A 329 2.09 -2.28 8.98
CA ILE A 329 0.94 -3.11 9.39
C ILE A 329 0.75 -3.13 10.91
N SER A 330 1.85 -3.13 11.69
CA SER A 330 1.84 -3.42 13.14
C SER A 330 2.34 -2.30 14.05
N GLU A 331 3.00 -1.27 13.53
CA GLU A 331 3.44 -0.12 14.30
C GLU A 331 2.27 0.82 14.66
N LEU A 332 2.36 1.37 15.87
CA LEU A 332 1.66 2.59 16.25
C LEU A 332 2.14 3.66 15.28
N GLU A 333 1.20 4.21 14.52
CA GLU A 333 1.35 5.41 13.69
C GLU A 333 2.41 6.39 14.25
N ASP A 334 3.33 6.85 13.40
CA ASP A 334 4.52 7.62 13.78
C ASP A 334 4.31 9.14 13.81
N ASN A 335 3.09 9.60 13.51
CA ASN A 335 2.62 10.98 13.44
C ASN A 335 3.28 11.83 12.36
N ALA A 336 4.05 11.21 11.47
CA ALA A 336 4.55 11.83 10.25
C ALA A 336 3.40 12.05 9.26
N SER A 337 3.56 13.03 8.37
CA SER A 337 2.55 13.34 7.36
C SER A 337 3.03 12.79 6.02
N ASP A 338 2.45 11.67 5.61
CA ASP A 338 2.83 10.98 4.38
C ASP A 338 1.94 11.39 3.21
N THR A 339 2.49 11.35 2.00
CA THR A 339 1.75 11.56 0.76
C THR A 339 1.75 10.29 -0.08
N LEU A 340 0.58 9.69 -0.26
CA LEU A 340 0.39 8.43 -0.98
C LEU A 340 -0.34 8.68 -2.30
N LYS A 341 0.22 8.18 -3.40
CA LYS A 341 -0.36 8.29 -4.74
C LYS A 341 -0.48 6.93 -5.41
N GLY A 342 -1.70 6.40 -5.55
CA GLY A 342 -1.94 5.12 -6.23
C GLY A 342 -1.93 5.22 -7.75
N PHE A 343 -2.24 6.39 -8.31
CA PHE A 343 -2.43 6.63 -9.74
C PHE A 343 -3.62 5.89 -10.35
N GLY A 344 -3.44 4.62 -10.75
CA GLY A 344 -4.47 3.89 -11.48
C GLY A 344 -4.44 2.40 -11.16
N GLY A 345 -5.63 1.82 -11.01
CA GLY A 345 -5.79 0.50 -10.40
C GLY A 345 -6.81 0.57 -9.27
N PHE A 346 -7.22 -0.57 -8.71
CA PHE A 346 -7.99 -0.58 -7.47
C PHE A 346 -7.04 -0.56 -6.27
N ASP A 347 -6.66 0.64 -5.84
CA ASP A 347 -5.62 0.80 -4.83
C ASP A 347 -6.16 0.64 -3.40
N THR A 348 -5.33 0.09 -2.51
CA THR A 348 -5.63 0.05 -1.07
C THR A 348 -4.65 0.94 -0.33
N TYR A 349 -5.19 1.98 0.31
CA TYR A 349 -4.44 2.91 1.14
C TYR A 349 -4.58 2.52 2.62
N ILE A 350 -3.47 2.30 3.31
CA ILE A 350 -3.42 2.06 4.75
C ILE A 350 -2.66 3.23 5.37
N VAL A 351 -3.40 4.12 6.03
CA VAL A 351 -2.93 5.47 6.40
C VAL A 351 -3.18 5.82 7.86
N GLY A 352 -2.35 6.72 8.36
CA GLY A 352 -2.30 7.27 9.70
C GLY A 352 -2.75 8.73 9.78
N ASP A 353 -2.40 9.40 10.88
CA ASP A 353 -2.83 10.77 11.15
C ASP A 353 -2.05 11.76 10.27
N LYS A 354 -2.72 12.79 9.76
CA LYS A 354 -2.19 13.84 8.88
C LYS A 354 -1.72 13.37 7.51
N ASP A 355 -1.95 12.12 7.15
CA ASP A 355 -1.64 11.63 5.81
C ASP A 355 -2.49 12.31 4.73
N ILE A 356 -1.96 12.26 3.51
CA ILE A 356 -2.54 12.85 2.31
C ILE A 356 -2.61 11.77 1.23
N ILE A 357 -3.81 11.53 0.70
CA ILE A 357 -4.04 10.64 -0.44
C ILE A 357 -4.31 11.49 -1.69
N GLU A 358 -3.64 11.15 -2.78
CA GLU A 358 -3.95 11.63 -4.13
C GLU A 358 -4.20 10.43 -5.06
N ASP A 359 -5.44 10.29 -5.54
CA ASP A 359 -5.81 9.22 -6.45
C ASP A 359 -6.43 9.79 -7.73
N SER A 360 -5.81 9.51 -8.88
CA SER A 360 -6.20 10.15 -10.13
C SER A 360 -7.34 9.46 -10.86
N ASP A 361 -7.60 8.17 -10.58
CA ASP A 361 -8.69 7.41 -11.20
C ASP A 361 -9.88 7.19 -10.25
N GLY A 362 -9.70 7.48 -8.96
CA GLY A 362 -10.70 7.44 -7.90
C GLY A 362 -11.09 6.03 -7.48
N LYS A 363 -10.40 4.98 -7.95
CA LYS A 363 -10.75 3.58 -7.64
C LYS A 363 -9.88 3.06 -6.52
N GLY A 364 -10.53 2.40 -5.56
CA GLY A 364 -9.79 1.80 -4.46
C GLY A 364 -10.58 1.81 -3.16
N ARG A 365 -9.84 1.76 -2.07
CA ARG A 365 -10.37 1.84 -0.69
C ARG A 365 -9.33 2.42 0.26
N VAL A 366 -9.82 2.98 1.36
CA VAL A 366 -8.98 3.57 2.41
C VAL A 366 -9.25 2.89 3.74
N LEU A 367 -8.18 2.44 4.41
CA LEU A 367 -8.15 2.05 5.81
C LEU A 367 -7.41 3.14 6.58
N PHE A 368 -8.15 3.95 7.33
CA PHE A 368 -7.61 5.04 8.13
C PHE A 368 -7.68 4.69 9.62
N ASP A 369 -6.53 4.63 10.29
CA ASP A 369 -6.43 4.25 11.72
C ASP A 369 -7.15 2.91 12.02
N GLY A 370 -7.01 1.95 11.09
CA GLY A 370 -7.64 0.62 11.16
C GLY A 370 -9.14 0.58 10.79
N VAL A 371 -9.75 1.72 10.45
CA VAL A 371 -11.16 1.80 10.05
C VAL A 371 -11.25 1.94 8.53
N GLU A 372 -11.97 1.01 7.90
CA GLU A 372 -12.28 1.13 6.47
C GLU A 372 -13.32 2.23 6.25
N LEU A 373 -12.98 3.23 5.45
CA LEU A 373 -13.86 4.35 5.13
C LEU A 373 -14.89 3.93 4.08
N LYS A 374 -16.18 4.08 4.42
CA LYS A 374 -17.32 3.79 3.51
C LYS A 374 -18.15 5.02 3.18
N GLY A 375 -17.89 6.15 3.82
CA GLY A 375 -18.66 7.38 3.72
C GLY A 375 -19.75 7.52 4.79
N GLY A 376 -20.68 8.44 4.58
CA GLY A 376 -21.60 8.87 5.63
C GLY A 376 -22.82 9.62 5.11
N ILE A 377 -23.72 9.97 6.03
CA ILE A 377 -24.94 10.74 5.75
C ILE A 377 -24.75 12.17 6.25
N TYR A 378 -25.19 13.16 5.48
CA TYR A 378 -25.05 14.57 5.84
C TYR A 378 -25.80 14.92 7.12
N ASP A 379 -25.13 15.57 8.06
CA ASP A 379 -25.71 16.15 9.27
C ASP A 379 -25.63 17.68 9.20
N LYS A 380 -26.80 18.33 9.09
CA LYS A 380 -26.90 19.78 8.99
C LYS A 380 -26.35 20.51 10.22
N ASN A 381 -26.45 19.93 11.42
CA ASN A 381 -26.00 20.58 12.64
C ASN A 381 -24.47 20.62 12.75
N LYS A 382 -23.80 19.63 12.13
CA LYS A 382 -22.35 19.50 12.13
C LYS A 382 -21.68 20.06 10.88
N ASP A 383 -22.46 20.37 9.84
CA ASP A 383 -21.96 20.70 8.48
C ASP A 383 -20.91 19.68 8.01
N ALA A 384 -21.24 18.40 8.16
CA ALA A 384 -20.38 17.27 7.83
C ALA A 384 -21.22 16.04 7.50
N TYR A 385 -20.65 15.09 6.75
CA TYR A 385 -21.24 13.75 6.66
C TYR A 385 -20.71 12.90 7.81
N ILE A 386 -21.58 12.11 8.42
CA ILE A 386 -21.26 11.29 9.59
C ILE A 386 -21.29 9.83 9.18
N GLY A 387 -20.15 9.16 9.34
CA GLY A 387 -20.02 7.73 9.07
C GLY A 387 -20.50 6.87 10.22
N SER A 388 -20.53 5.55 9.98
CA SER A 388 -21.02 4.57 10.95
C SER A 388 -20.15 4.48 12.22
N ASN A 389 -18.86 4.83 12.12
CA ASN A 389 -17.94 4.84 13.25
C ASN A 389 -17.79 6.23 13.87
N GLN A 390 -18.71 7.16 13.57
CA GLN A 390 -18.71 8.56 14.04
C GLN A 390 -17.53 9.39 13.52
N GLU A 391 -16.88 8.95 12.45
CA GLU A 391 -15.95 9.75 11.68
C GLU A 391 -16.71 10.82 10.87
N GLU A 392 -16.16 12.04 10.84
CA GLU A 392 -16.74 13.19 10.16
C GLU A 392 -16.04 13.44 8.84
N TYR A 393 -16.79 13.55 7.75
CA TYR A 393 -16.30 13.85 6.41
C TYR A 393 -16.70 15.29 6.04
N LYS A 394 -15.71 16.16 5.80
CA LYS A 394 -15.91 17.56 5.40
C LYS A 394 -15.32 17.80 4.03
N ILE A 395 -16.16 18.25 3.09
CA ILE A 395 -15.73 18.65 1.76
C ILE A 395 -15.42 20.15 1.78
N GLU A 396 -14.17 20.49 1.52
CA GLU A 396 -13.72 21.85 1.29
C GLU A 396 -13.87 22.18 -0.21
N ASN A 397 -14.20 23.44 -0.52
CA ASN A 397 -14.45 23.91 -1.89
C ASN A 397 -15.60 23.16 -2.61
N LYS A 398 -16.77 23.05 -1.97
CA LYS A 398 -18.00 22.36 -2.45
C LYS A 398 -18.45 22.69 -3.90
N ASN A 399 -17.91 23.76 -4.51
CA ASN A 399 -18.27 24.25 -5.85
C ASN A 399 -17.22 23.94 -6.95
N ALA A 400 -16.14 23.21 -6.64
CA ALA A 400 -15.10 22.84 -7.60
C ALA A 400 -15.32 21.42 -8.15
N LYS A 401 -14.81 21.14 -9.36
CA LYS A 401 -14.89 19.82 -10.02
C LYS A 401 -14.07 18.75 -9.28
N THR A 402 -13.01 19.18 -8.58
CA THR A 402 -12.18 18.38 -7.69
C THR A 402 -12.16 19.07 -6.33
N THR A 403 -12.38 18.32 -5.25
CA THR A 403 -12.52 18.89 -3.90
C THR A 403 -11.51 18.25 -2.94
N THR A 404 -11.25 18.92 -1.82
CA THR A 404 -10.47 18.31 -0.73
C THR A 404 -11.45 17.74 0.28
N LEU A 405 -11.34 16.44 0.55
CA LEU A 405 -12.11 15.78 1.59
C LEU A 405 -11.23 15.59 2.82
N THR A 406 -11.63 16.20 3.93
CA THR A 406 -11.02 16.02 5.24
C THR A 406 -11.86 15.03 6.05
N VAL A 407 -11.24 13.92 6.48
CA VAL A 407 -11.88 12.92 7.35
C VAL A 407 -11.33 13.09 8.76
N THR A 408 -12.19 13.27 9.75
CA THR A 408 -11.79 13.41 11.17
C THR A 408 -12.39 12.28 12.00
N MET A 409 -11.53 11.50 12.64
CA MET A 409 -11.93 10.41 13.55
C MET A 409 -12.37 10.97 14.91
N LYS A 410 -13.14 10.19 15.66
CA LYS A 410 -13.59 10.57 17.01
C LYS A 410 -12.45 10.89 17.99
N ASN A 411 -11.29 10.27 17.81
CA ASN A 411 -10.08 10.52 18.60
C ASN A 411 -9.33 11.80 18.17
N GLY A 412 -9.82 12.52 17.15
CA GLY A 412 -9.26 13.78 16.67
C GLY A 412 -8.26 13.64 15.52
N LYS A 413 -7.87 12.41 15.14
CA LYS A 413 -6.99 12.16 14.00
C LYS A 413 -7.64 12.59 12.69
N LYS A 414 -6.84 13.04 11.73
CA LYS A 414 -7.29 13.59 10.45
C LYS A 414 -6.59 12.93 9.27
N LEU A 415 -7.34 12.75 8.18
CA LEU A 415 -6.83 12.33 6.88
C LEU A 415 -7.29 13.33 5.83
N THR A 416 -6.43 13.64 4.87
CA THR A 416 -6.77 14.47 3.71
C THR A 416 -6.82 13.62 2.45
N ILE A 417 -7.92 13.68 1.72
CA ILE A 417 -8.06 13.08 0.38
C ILE A 417 -8.21 14.20 -0.62
N MET A 418 -7.21 14.34 -1.48
CA MET A 418 -7.16 15.37 -2.52
C MET A 418 -7.94 14.92 -3.75
N GLU A 419 -8.45 15.90 -4.50
CA GLU A 419 -9.20 15.70 -5.74
C GLU A 419 -10.42 14.77 -5.62
N PHE A 420 -10.97 14.66 -4.42
CA PHE A 420 -12.16 13.86 -4.14
C PHE A 420 -13.35 14.30 -5.00
N ASP A 421 -13.96 13.35 -5.70
CA ASP A 421 -15.20 13.53 -6.46
C ASP A 421 -16.36 12.77 -5.80
N LYS A 422 -17.23 13.50 -5.09
CA LYS A 422 -18.45 12.95 -4.46
C LYS A 422 -19.36 12.21 -5.44
N ASN A 423 -19.35 12.60 -6.72
CA ASN A 423 -20.21 12.05 -7.76
C ASN A 423 -19.56 10.90 -8.53
N PHE A 424 -18.29 10.58 -8.26
CA PHE A 424 -17.61 9.45 -8.87
C PHE A 424 -18.36 8.15 -8.61
N ARG A 425 -18.54 7.33 -9.64
CA ARG A 425 -19.15 6.00 -9.54
C ARG A 425 -18.38 5.00 -10.40
N ASP A 426 -17.89 3.94 -9.77
CA ASP A 426 -17.36 2.75 -10.41
C ASP A 426 -18.13 1.52 -9.92
N ASN A 427 -19.00 0.94 -10.76
CA ASN A 427 -19.85 -0.20 -10.38
C ASN A 427 -20.58 0.02 -9.03
N GLU A 428 -21.22 1.18 -8.89
CA GLU A 428 -21.90 1.66 -7.66
C GLU A 428 -20.99 2.04 -6.48
N ARG A 429 -19.66 1.84 -6.58
CA ARG A 429 -18.68 2.30 -5.58
C ARG A 429 -18.41 3.79 -5.74
N GLY A 430 -18.29 4.49 -4.62
CA GLY A 430 -17.86 5.90 -4.61
C GLY A 430 -16.35 6.05 -4.79
N PHE A 431 -15.87 7.30 -4.80
CA PHE A 431 -14.44 7.61 -4.90
C PHE A 431 -13.70 6.96 -3.73
N LEU A 432 -12.72 6.11 -4.03
CA LEU A 432 -12.01 5.25 -3.06
C LEU A 432 -12.96 4.46 -2.15
N GLY A 433 -14.11 4.04 -2.68
CA GLY A 433 -15.13 3.30 -1.94
C GLY A 433 -15.96 4.14 -0.95
N ILE A 434 -15.75 5.47 -0.91
CA ILE A 434 -16.42 6.39 0.01
C ILE A 434 -17.68 6.97 -0.66
N VAL A 435 -18.84 6.72 -0.07
CA VAL A 435 -20.13 7.23 -0.57
C VAL A 435 -20.74 8.22 0.43
N LEU A 436 -20.79 9.50 0.04
CA LEU A 436 -21.41 10.55 0.84
C LEU A 436 -22.84 10.80 0.36
N LYS A 437 -23.81 10.53 1.23
CA LYS A 437 -25.24 10.68 0.94
C LYS A 437 -25.78 11.92 1.61
N ASP A 438 -26.48 12.75 0.85
CA ASP A 438 -27.25 13.83 1.46
C ASP A 438 -28.43 13.22 2.24
N ASP A 439 -28.80 13.85 3.36
CA ASP A 439 -29.91 13.40 4.19
C ASP A 439 -31.21 13.42 3.37
N THR A 440 -31.50 12.27 2.78
CA THR A 440 -32.70 11.99 2.02
C THR A 440 -33.60 11.12 2.89
N GLN A 441 -33.93 11.60 4.10
CA GLN A 441 -35.26 11.32 4.65
C GLN A 441 -36.30 12.08 3.81
N ASN A 442 -36.51 11.59 2.58
CA ASN A 442 -37.67 11.92 1.72
C ASN A 442 -38.91 11.24 2.29
N ASN A 443 -39.32 11.66 3.50
CA ASN A 443 -40.66 11.45 4.06
C ASN A 443 -40.99 12.62 5.01
N LYS A 444 -40.68 13.86 4.60
CA LYS A 444 -41.18 15.04 5.29
C LYS A 444 -42.66 15.22 4.92
N LYS A 445 -43.53 15.06 5.91
CA LYS A 445 -44.92 15.53 5.86
C LYS A 445 -44.89 17.07 5.83
N TYR A 446 -45.32 17.67 4.74
CA TYR A 446 -45.54 19.12 4.67
C TYR A 446 -46.99 19.41 5.02
N ARG A 447 -47.23 20.27 6.01
CA ARG A 447 -48.57 20.64 6.48
C ARG A 447 -48.76 22.14 6.26
N TYR A 448 -49.58 22.51 5.28
CA TYR A 448 -49.98 23.89 5.04
C TYR A 448 -51.50 23.98 5.23
N ASP A 449 -51.94 24.80 6.17
CA ASP A 449 -53.36 25.09 6.44
C ASP A 449 -54.28 23.85 6.55
N GLY A 450 -53.79 22.80 7.22
CA GLY A 450 -54.54 21.55 7.42
C GLY A 450 -54.46 20.53 6.28
N ILE A 451 -53.78 20.85 5.18
CA ILE A 451 -53.54 19.96 4.04
C ILE A 451 -52.16 19.31 4.20
N THR A 452 -52.10 17.97 4.12
CA THR A 452 -50.84 17.22 4.15
C THR A 452 -50.47 16.75 2.74
N PHE A 453 -49.30 17.11 2.26
CA PHE A 453 -48.79 16.67 0.96
C PHE A 453 -47.93 15.40 1.12
N PHE A 454 -48.18 14.40 0.27
CA PHE A 454 -47.34 13.22 0.11
C PHE A 454 -46.82 13.20 -1.32
N PHE A 455 -45.51 13.05 -1.48
CA PHE A 455 -44.87 12.88 -2.78
C PHE A 455 -44.17 11.52 -2.79
N GLU A 456 -44.81 10.51 -3.38
CA GLU A 456 -44.18 9.23 -3.67
C GLU A 456 -43.78 9.21 -5.15
N GLY A 457 -42.48 9.24 -5.40
CA GLY A 457 -41.92 9.07 -6.74
C GLY A 457 -41.59 7.60 -6.97
N HIS A 458 -42.33 6.93 -7.85
CA HIS A 458 -41.98 5.60 -8.33
C HIS A 458 -41.52 5.68 -9.80
N ALA A 459 -40.24 5.42 -10.03
CA ALA A 459 -39.70 5.24 -11.37
C ALA A 459 -39.83 3.75 -11.75
N PHE A 460 -40.80 3.43 -12.61
CA PHE A 460 -40.90 2.11 -13.22
C PHE A 460 -40.30 2.16 -14.63
N SER A 461 -39.39 1.24 -14.93
CA SER A 461 -39.03 0.90 -16.30
C SER A 461 -39.63 -0.47 -16.61
N GLY A 462 -40.58 -0.53 -17.53
CA GLY A 462 -41.29 -1.76 -17.89
C GLY A 462 -42.05 -1.61 -19.21
N TYR A 463 -42.11 -2.71 -19.97
CA TYR A 463 -42.88 -2.80 -21.20
C TYR A 463 -44.37 -2.98 -20.86
N SER A 464 -45.25 -2.11 -21.38
CA SER A 464 -46.69 -2.26 -21.20
C SER A 464 -47.30 -2.92 -22.44
N ASP A 465 -47.85 -4.13 -22.26
CA ASP A 465 -48.58 -4.86 -23.31
C ASP A 465 -49.85 -4.13 -23.76
N TYR A 466 -50.35 -3.15 -22.98
CA TYR A 466 -51.55 -2.38 -23.33
C TYR A 466 -51.28 -1.28 -24.36
N PHE A 467 -50.04 -0.78 -24.46
CA PHE A 467 -49.65 0.30 -25.38
C PHE A 467 -48.62 -0.15 -26.44
N GLY A 468 -48.05 -1.36 -26.30
CA GLY A 468 -47.16 -1.96 -27.30
C GLY A 468 -45.81 -1.26 -27.50
N ARG A 469 -45.33 -0.47 -26.52
CA ARG A 469 -44.08 0.33 -26.61
C ARG A 469 -43.39 0.49 -25.25
N ASN A 470 -42.09 0.79 -25.28
CA ASN A 470 -41.28 1.14 -24.10
C ASN A 470 -41.72 2.50 -23.55
N LEU A 471 -42.14 2.54 -22.29
CA LEU A 471 -42.52 3.76 -21.57
C LEU A 471 -41.44 4.13 -20.56
N THR A 472 -41.00 5.39 -20.54
CA THR A 472 -40.46 6.04 -19.35
C THR A 472 -41.60 6.77 -18.65
N GLN A 473 -42.30 6.08 -17.75
CA GLN A 473 -43.34 6.71 -16.91
C GLN A 473 -42.70 7.27 -15.64
N LEU A 474 -42.80 8.59 -15.45
CA LEU A 474 -42.70 9.19 -14.13
C LEU A 474 -44.13 9.32 -13.58
N SER A 475 -44.50 8.48 -12.63
CA SER A 475 -45.75 8.65 -11.88
C SER A 475 -45.47 9.47 -10.63
N VAL A 476 -46.05 10.67 -10.55
CA VAL A 476 -46.07 11.47 -9.33
C VAL A 476 -47.42 11.23 -8.66
N PHE A 477 -47.42 10.63 -7.48
CA PHE A 477 -48.62 10.49 -6.66
C PHE A 477 -48.72 11.71 -5.74
N VAL A 478 -49.80 12.48 -5.90
CA VAL A 478 -50.15 13.54 -4.95
C VAL A 478 -51.40 13.09 -4.22
N CYS A 479 -51.25 12.74 -2.94
CA CYS A 479 -52.38 12.44 -2.05
C CYS A 479 -52.80 13.71 -1.31
N PHE A 480 -54.07 14.07 -1.39
CA PHE A 480 -54.67 15.12 -0.58
C PHE A 480 -55.39 14.48 0.61
N ASP A 481 -55.05 14.89 1.84
CA ASP A 481 -55.80 14.56 3.05
C ASP A 481 -56.57 15.81 3.51
N PHE A 482 -57.86 15.86 3.17
CA PHE A 482 -58.75 16.91 3.65
C PHE A 482 -59.47 16.41 4.90
N LEU A 483 -59.04 16.90 6.07
CA LEU A 483 -59.74 16.74 7.34
C LEU A 483 -60.15 15.28 7.68
N GLY A 484 -59.32 14.30 7.30
CA GLY A 484 -59.29 12.97 7.90
C GLY A 484 -60.28 11.92 7.39
N ASN A 485 -60.98 12.13 6.27
CA ASN A 485 -61.98 11.14 5.79
C ASN A 485 -61.93 10.74 4.30
N ALA A 486 -61.00 11.25 3.48
CA ALA A 486 -60.79 10.71 2.13
C ALA A 486 -59.35 10.95 1.65
N ARG A 487 -58.66 9.89 1.22
CA ARG A 487 -57.42 9.99 0.45
C ARG A 487 -57.81 10.07 -1.02
N ARG A 488 -57.50 11.16 -1.70
CA ARG A 488 -57.63 11.24 -3.16
C ARG A 488 -56.24 11.35 -3.77
N GLY A 489 -55.90 10.39 -4.63
CA GLY A 489 -54.67 10.37 -5.40
C GLY A 489 -54.85 11.06 -6.74
N MET A 490 -53.87 11.87 -7.15
CA MET A 490 -53.72 12.33 -8.53
C MET A 490 -52.48 11.70 -9.15
N GLN A 491 -52.65 11.11 -10.34
CA GLN A 491 -51.57 10.54 -11.14
C GLN A 491 -51.39 11.35 -12.44
N PHE A 492 -50.12 11.64 -12.75
CA PHE A 492 -49.69 12.19 -14.03
C PHE A 492 -48.77 11.20 -14.73
N SER A 493 -48.82 11.18 -16.06
CA SER A 493 -47.91 10.42 -16.92
C SER A 493 -47.21 11.39 -17.87
N LEU A 494 -45.99 11.07 -18.27
CA LEU A 494 -45.26 11.83 -19.28
C LEU A 494 -45.03 10.92 -20.50
N GLU A 495 -45.55 11.33 -21.66
CA GLU A 495 -45.43 10.57 -22.92
C GLU A 495 -44.93 11.51 -24.02
N ASP A 496 -43.83 11.16 -24.69
CA ASP A 496 -43.25 11.91 -25.83
C ASP A 496 -43.06 13.42 -25.56
N GLY A 497 -42.63 13.77 -24.34
CA GLY A 497 -42.44 15.16 -23.94
C GLY A 497 -43.76 15.92 -23.74
N LYS A 498 -44.86 15.22 -23.44
CA LYS A 498 -46.17 15.80 -23.08
C LYS A 498 -46.61 15.23 -21.75
N MET A 499 -47.10 16.07 -20.84
CA MET A 499 -47.81 15.59 -19.64
C MET A 499 -49.22 15.16 -20.03
N ILE A 500 -49.62 13.99 -19.54
CA ILE A 500 -50.93 13.36 -19.71
C ILE A 500 -51.50 13.10 -18.31
N GLY A 501 -52.64 13.70 -18.00
CA GLY A 501 -53.31 13.62 -16.71
C GLY A 501 -54.15 14.87 -16.41
N PRO A 502 -54.71 14.99 -15.20
CA PRO A 502 -54.63 14.03 -14.09
C PRO A 502 -55.63 12.86 -14.22
N LYS A 503 -55.20 11.66 -13.81
CA LYS A 503 -56.13 10.60 -13.38
C LYS A 503 -56.38 10.74 -11.88
N MET A 504 -57.64 10.63 -11.47
CA MET A 504 -58.03 10.71 -10.06
C MET A 504 -58.67 9.40 -9.63
N ASP A 505 -58.38 9.01 -8.39
CA ASP A 505 -59.09 7.93 -7.73
C ASP A 505 -60.49 8.42 -7.29
N ASP A 506 -61.54 7.63 -7.56
CA ASP A 506 -62.88 7.88 -7.07
C ASP A 506 -63.05 7.39 -5.61
N GLU A 507 -64.26 7.45 -5.05
CA GLU A 507 -64.49 6.98 -3.66
C GLU A 507 -64.37 5.45 -3.49
N SER A 508 -64.14 4.71 -4.58
CA SER A 508 -64.09 3.25 -4.62
C SER A 508 -62.69 2.66 -4.85
N GLY A 509 -61.67 3.48 -5.14
CA GLY A 509 -60.30 2.99 -5.40
C GLY A 509 -59.97 2.79 -6.88
N ASP A 510 -60.88 3.15 -7.79
CA ASP A 510 -60.71 3.02 -9.24
C ASP A 510 -60.27 4.35 -9.88
N TRP A 511 -59.19 4.28 -10.67
CA TRP A 511 -58.62 5.43 -11.36
C TRP A 511 -59.44 5.80 -12.60
N GLU A 512 -60.22 6.88 -12.54
CA GLU A 512 -60.93 7.41 -13.69
C GLU A 512 -60.11 8.49 -14.43
N ASP A 513 -60.28 8.55 -15.76
CA ASP A 513 -59.78 9.67 -16.59
C ASP A 513 -60.51 10.96 -16.19
N GLY A 514 -59.89 11.75 -15.32
CA GLY A 514 -60.37 13.03 -14.79
C GLY A 514 -60.35 14.18 -15.80
N GLY A 515 -60.44 13.89 -17.09
CA GLY A 515 -60.21 14.85 -18.17
C GLY A 515 -58.75 14.90 -18.61
N SER A 516 -58.51 15.46 -19.80
CA SER A 516 -57.18 15.57 -20.38
C SER A 516 -56.69 17.02 -20.35
N MET A 517 -55.59 17.23 -19.62
CA MET A 517 -54.81 18.46 -19.67
C MET A 517 -53.60 18.24 -20.57
N TYR A 518 -53.45 19.09 -21.59
CA TYR A 518 -52.31 19.08 -22.50
C TYR A 518 -51.47 20.34 -22.25
N LEU A 519 -50.23 20.14 -21.80
CA LEU A 519 -49.22 21.20 -21.76
C LEU A 519 -48.22 21.02 -22.90
N THR A 520 -47.95 22.12 -23.60
CA THR A 520 -46.80 22.28 -24.50
C THR A 520 -46.04 23.54 -24.08
N LYS A 521 -44.82 23.74 -24.60
CA LYS A 521 -44.00 24.92 -24.31
C LYS A 521 -44.75 26.26 -24.45
N ASN A 522 -45.73 26.34 -25.36
CA ASN A 522 -46.37 27.62 -25.73
C ASN A 522 -47.88 27.66 -25.49
N ASN A 523 -48.53 26.53 -25.19
CA ASN A 523 -49.98 26.44 -25.07
C ASN A 523 -50.40 25.44 -23.99
N MET A 524 -51.50 25.77 -23.30
CA MET A 524 -52.24 24.86 -22.44
C MET A 524 -53.64 24.63 -23.03
N ARG A 525 -54.05 23.36 -23.13
CA ARG A 525 -55.41 22.96 -23.54
C ARG A 525 -56.02 22.07 -22.47
N VAL A 526 -57.18 22.46 -21.95
CA VAL A 526 -57.92 21.69 -20.95
C VAL A 526 -59.24 21.24 -21.56
N SER A 527 -59.48 19.93 -21.62
CA SER A 527 -60.79 19.39 -22.01
C SER A 527 -61.66 19.19 -20.77
N THR A 528 -62.74 19.96 -20.68
CA THR A 528 -63.65 19.93 -19.51
C THR A 528 -64.80 18.93 -19.64
N SER A 529 -64.80 18.11 -20.69
CA SER A 529 -65.96 17.28 -21.09
C SER A 529 -66.43 16.27 -20.03
N LYS A 530 -65.62 15.94 -19.02
CA LYS A 530 -65.99 15.09 -17.87
C LYS A 530 -66.07 15.82 -16.51
N PHE A 531 -65.73 17.11 -16.45
CA PHE A 531 -65.74 17.88 -15.20
C PHE A 531 -67.15 18.35 -14.79
N GLN A 532 -68.10 18.38 -15.73
CA GLN A 532 -69.47 18.84 -15.47
C GLN A 532 -70.29 17.91 -14.56
N SER A 533 -69.85 16.67 -14.31
CA SER A 533 -70.55 15.72 -13.45
C SER A 533 -70.16 15.80 -11.97
N ILE A 534 -69.25 16.70 -11.57
CA ILE A 534 -68.82 16.88 -10.17
C ILE A 534 -69.12 18.34 -9.75
N PRO A 535 -70.30 18.61 -9.14
CA PRO A 535 -70.77 19.97 -8.86
C PRO A 535 -69.83 20.80 -7.98
N SER A 536 -69.15 20.18 -7.02
CA SER A 536 -68.19 20.86 -6.13
C SER A 536 -66.92 21.33 -6.83
N PHE A 537 -66.61 20.80 -8.01
CA PHE A 537 -65.39 21.12 -8.75
C PHE A 537 -65.59 22.29 -9.72
N TYR A 538 -66.77 22.43 -10.32
CA TYR A 538 -67.11 23.55 -11.19
C TYR A 538 -67.17 24.89 -10.42
N GLU A 539 -67.75 24.89 -9.23
CA GLU A 539 -67.80 26.07 -8.35
C GLU A 539 -66.41 26.47 -7.81
N MET A 540 -65.49 25.51 -7.65
CA MET A 540 -64.13 25.76 -7.15
C MET A 540 -63.22 26.44 -8.19
N PHE A 541 -63.46 26.19 -9.48
CA PHE A 541 -62.70 26.78 -10.58
C PHE A 541 -63.27 28.11 -11.08
N GLU A 542 -64.57 28.40 -10.86
CA GLU A 542 -65.19 29.66 -11.26
C GLU A 542 -64.49 30.88 -10.62
N GLY A 543 -63.97 30.73 -9.40
CA GLY A 543 -63.16 31.75 -8.71
C GLY A 543 -61.80 32.00 -9.36
N VAL A 544 -61.11 30.94 -9.79
CA VAL A 544 -59.81 31.01 -10.49
C VAL A 544 -59.97 31.63 -11.88
N PHE A 545 -61.04 31.28 -12.60
CA PHE A 545 -61.32 31.83 -13.92
C PHE A 545 -61.71 33.32 -13.88
N ASN A 546 -62.34 33.79 -12.81
CA ASN A 546 -62.71 35.19 -12.65
C ASN A 546 -61.52 36.12 -12.32
N ASP A 547 -60.46 35.63 -11.67
CA ASP A 547 -59.26 36.43 -11.41
C ASP A 547 -58.22 36.37 -12.53
N PHE A 548 -58.11 35.25 -13.25
CA PHE A 548 -57.32 35.18 -14.50
C PHE A 548 -57.93 36.04 -15.63
N ASN A 549 -59.25 36.23 -15.63
CA ASN A 549 -59.98 37.07 -16.60
C ASN A 549 -59.57 38.56 -16.59
N LYS A 550 -58.88 39.05 -15.55
CA LYS A 550 -58.48 40.46 -15.46
C LYS A 550 -57.15 40.78 -16.16
N ASN A 551 -56.32 39.78 -16.48
CA ASN A 551 -54.91 40.00 -16.84
C ASN A 551 -54.45 39.35 -18.16
N ALA A 552 -55.35 38.79 -18.98
CA ALA A 552 -54.96 38.07 -20.20
C ALA A 552 -55.66 38.65 -21.45
N ASP A 553 -54.86 39.10 -22.41
CA ASP A 553 -55.34 39.99 -23.49
C ASP A 553 -56.04 39.31 -24.67
N HIS A 554 -56.06 37.98 -24.85
CA HIS A 554 -56.75 37.36 -26.01
C HIS A 554 -57.28 35.95 -25.72
N TYR A 555 -58.60 35.74 -25.87
CA TYR A 555 -59.24 34.40 -25.85
C TYR A 555 -60.21 34.21 -27.03
N TYR A 556 -60.35 32.95 -27.46
CA TYR A 556 -61.46 32.47 -28.28
C TYR A 556 -62.14 31.32 -27.55
N ILE A 557 -63.45 31.43 -27.32
CA ILE A 557 -64.27 30.40 -26.68
C ILE A 557 -64.92 29.55 -27.78
N SER A 558 -64.65 28.24 -27.78
CA SER A 558 -65.42 27.24 -28.52
C SER A 558 -65.98 26.27 -27.50
N TYR A 559 -67.26 25.88 -27.63
CA TYR A 559 -67.91 24.94 -26.73
C TYR A 559 -67.02 23.68 -26.52
N ASN A 560 -66.68 23.41 -25.26
CA ASN A 560 -65.89 22.29 -24.71
C ASN A 560 -64.36 22.42 -24.61
N GLU A 561 -63.74 23.56 -24.98
CA GLU A 561 -62.28 23.72 -24.88
C GLU A 561 -61.85 25.15 -24.53
N PHE A 562 -60.86 25.27 -23.63
CA PHE A 562 -60.19 26.53 -23.30
C PHE A 562 -58.77 26.54 -23.87
N TYR A 563 -58.38 27.67 -24.47
CA TYR A 563 -57.07 27.89 -25.06
C TYR A 563 -56.38 29.10 -24.42
N PHE A 564 -55.19 28.90 -23.86
CA PHE A 564 -54.33 29.98 -23.34
C PHE A 564 -53.11 30.15 -24.23
N LYS A 565 -52.82 31.40 -24.64
CA LYS A 565 -51.58 31.78 -25.33
C LYS A 565 -50.70 32.54 -24.34
N LEU A 566 -49.51 32.01 -24.05
CA LEU A 566 -48.54 32.65 -23.16
C LEU A 566 -47.62 33.57 -23.99
N ASP A 567 -47.50 34.84 -23.60
CA ASP A 567 -46.61 35.80 -24.26
C ASP A 567 -45.24 35.80 -23.53
N GLU A 568 -44.13 35.85 -24.27
CA GLU A 568 -42.74 35.58 -23.82
C GLU A 568 -42.13 36.61 -22.83
N LYS A 569 -42.93 37.32 -22.03
CA LYS A 569 -42.39 38.24 -21.01
C LYS A 569 -42.48 37.62 -19.62
N ALA A 570 -41.30 37.20 -19.14
CA ALA A 570 -40.95 36.85 -17.78
C ALA A 570 -41.97 37.30 -16.71
N ILE A 571 -42.76 36.33 -16.23
CA ILE A 571 -43.52 36.47 -14.99
C ILE A 571 -42.50 36.51 -13.86
N ARG A 572 -42.40 37.63 -13.14
CA ARG A 572 -41.64 37.70 -11.90
C ARG A 572 -42.41 36.93 -10.83
N TYR A 573 -41.80 35.86 -10.34
CA TYR A 573 -42.34 34.99 -9.30
C TYR A 573 -42.20 35.64 -7.92
N SER A 574 -43.19 36.41 -7.48
CA SER A 574 -43.22 36.95 -6.11
C SER A 574 -44.62 37.11 -5.51
N ASP A 575 -45.67 36.59 -6.15
CA ASP A 575 -47.05 36.73 -5.64
C ASP A 575 -47.82 35.40 -5.76
N PHE A 576 -47.35 34.34 -5.09
CA PHE A 576 -48.13 33.11 -4.95
C PHE A 576 -49.28 33.37 -3.97
N LYS A 577 -50.53 33.36 -4.46
CA LYS A 577 -51.72 33.62 -3.61
C LYS A 577 -52.55 32.38 -3.33
N THR A 578 -52.30 31.25 -4.00
CA THR A 578 -52.99 29.99 -3.74
C THR A 578 -52.05 28.77 -3.84
N PRO A 579 -52.37 27.64 -3.14
CA PRO A 579 -51.64 26.37 -3.30
C PRO A 579 -51.55 25.85 -4.74
N TYR A 580 -52.48 26.28 -5.61
CA TYR A 580 -52.51 25.91 -7.02
C TYR A 580 -51.49 26.68 -7.87
N ASP A 581 -51.12 27.91 -7.50
CA ASP A 581 -50.08 28.69 -8.19
C ASP A 581 -48.69 28.08 -8.00
N ILE A 582 -48.47 27.52 -6.80
CA ILE A 582 -47.25 26.78 -6.43
C ILE A 582 -47.19 25.46 -7.22
N PHE A 583 -48.31 24.73 -7.27
CA PHE A 583 -48.42 23.48 -8.02
C PHE A 583 -48.21 23.67 -9.53
N TYR A 584 -48.80 24.71 -10.11
CA TYR A 584 -48.66 25.04 -11.54
C TYR A 584 -47.22 25.38 -11.91
N SER A 585 -46.56 26.18 -11.07
CA SER A 585 -45.16 26.56 -11.28
C SER A 585 -44.22 25.36 -11.12
N PHE A 586 -44.55 24.41 -10.22
CA PHE A 586 -43.77 23.18 -10.03
C PHE A 586 -43.86 22.29 -11.27
N ALA A 587 -45.07 22.06 -11.77
CA ALA A 587 -45.30 21.24 -12.96
C ALA A 587 -44.65 21.83 -14.22
N LEU A 588 -44.64 23.17 -14.36
CA LEU A 588 -44.00 23.87 -15.46
C LEU A 588 -42.46 23.77 -15.40
N GLN A 589 -41.87 23.96 -14.22
CA GLN A 589 -40.41 23.86 -14.05
C GLN A 589 -39.89 22.43 -14.27
N VAL A 590 -40.58 21.41 -13.76
CA VAL A 590 -40.25 20.00 -14.02
C VAL A 590 -40.27 19.71 -15.53
N TYR A 591 -41.22 20.29 -16.25
CA TYR A 591 -41.33 20.15 -17.71
C TYR A 591 -40.18 20.86 -18.44
N GLU A 592 -39.84 22.10 -18.08
CA GLU A 592 -38.74 22.86 -18.70
C GLU A 592 -37.37 22.22 -18.43
N ASP A 593 -37.15 21.70 -17.23
CA ASP A 593 -35.92 20.99 -16.84
C ASP A 593 -35.77 19.65 -17.57
N TYR A 594 -36.89 18.94 -17.79
CA TYR A 594 -36.92 17.71 -18.58
C TYR A 594 -36.63 17.97 -20.07
N VAL A 595 -37.20 19.04 -20.65
CA VAL A 595 -37.02 19.39 -22.07
C VAL A 595 -35.61 19.92 -22.35
N SER A 596 -35.00 20.64 -21.42
CA SER A 596 -33.67 21.27 -21.60
C SER A 596 -32.49 20.31 -21.44
N SER A 597 -32.66 19.17 -20.79
CA SER A 597 -31.55 18.27 -20.40
C SER A 597 -31.32 17.05 -21.31
N GLY A 598 -32.23 16.80 -22.26
CA GLY A 598 -32.16 15.63 -23.14
C GLY A 598 -32.64 14.36 -22.44
N TYR A 599 -33.45 13.56 -23.15
CA TYR A 599 -34.13 12.37 -22.66
C TYR A 599 -33.19 11.39 -21.92
N GLY A 600 -33.38 11.18 -20.60
CA GLY A 600 -32.76 10.05 -19.88
C GLY A 600 -32.24 10.25 -18.45
N LYS A 601 -32.38 11.42 -17.82
CA LYS A 601 -31.85 11.66 -16.44
C LYS A 601 -32.92 12.16 -15.46
N THR A 602 -33.99 11.41 -15.25
CA THR A 602 -35.20 11.89 -14.52
C THR A 602 -35.09 11.93 -13.00
N TYR A 603 -34.22 11.12 -12.36
CA TYR A 603 -34.25 10.93 -10.90
C TYR A 603 -33.50 12.02 -10.11
N ASP A 604 -32.30 12.44 -10.56
CA ASP A 604 -31.50 13.46 -9.85
C ASP A 604 -32.12 14.86 -9.90
N TYR A 605 -32.96 15.12 -10.90
CA TYR A 605 -33.52 16.46 -11.13
C TYR A 605 -34.80 16.71 -10.35
N PHE A 606 -35.60 15.67 -10.07
CA PHE A 606 -36.75 15.78 -9.17
C PHE A 606 -36.32 16.33 -7.79
N ASN A 607 -35.18 15.89 -7.28
CA ASN A 607 -34.59 16.40 -6.04
C ASN A 607 -34.14 17.88 -6.16
N LYS A 608 -33.67 18.35 -7.32
CA LYS A 608 -33.32 19.76 -7.55
C LYS A 608 -34.54 20.66 -7.60
N THR A 609 -35.61 20.25 -8.28
CA THR A 609 -36.84 21.05 -8.36
C THR A 609 -37.51 21.17 -6.99
N CYS A 610 -37.50 20.10 -6.17
CA CYS A 610 -37.93 20.18 -4.77
C CYS A 610 -37.07 21.15 -3.93
N SER A 611 -35.77 21.26 -4.23
CA SER A 611 -34.85 22.17 -3.54
C SER A 611 -35.06 23.65 -3.92
N PHE A 612 -35.49 23.94 -5.16
CA PHE A 612 -35.80 25.29 -5.63
C PHE A 612 -37.00 25.91 -4.89
N TYR A 613 -38.03 25.13 -4.59
CA TYR A 613 -39.19 25.60 -3.82
C TYR A 613 -38.87 25.84 -2.34
N GLN A 614 -37.89 25.12 -1.80
CA GLN A 614 -37.39 25.33 -0.46
C GLN A 614 -36.77 26.73 -0.28
N ALA A 615 -36.15 27.28 -1.34
CA ALA A 615 -35.59 28.63 -1.34
C ALA A 615 -36.65 29.74 -1.44
N ILE A 616 -37.81 29.46 -2.04
CA ILE A 616 -38.93 30.41 -2.16
C ILE A 616 -39.66 30.58 -0.81
N GLU A 617 -39.79 29.50 -0.02
CA GLU A 617 -40.40 29.61 1.33
C GLU A 617 -39.47 30.30 2.34
N ASP A 618 -38.15 30.09 2.26
CA ASP A 618 -37.17 30.81 3.10
C ASP A 618 -37.10 32.32 2.80
N GLU A 619 -37.61 32.80 1.65
CA GLU A 619 -37.78 34.24 1.32
C GLU A 619 -39.15 34.82 1.74
N ILE A 620 -40.10 33.98 2.17
CA ILE A 620 -41.48 34.39 2.53
C ILE A 620 -41.71 34.44 4.06
N GLU A 621 -40.75 33.99 4.87
CA GLU A 621 -40.63 34.41 6.30
C GLU A 621 -39.91 35.77 6.44
#